data_AF-A0A6P0NAY7-F1
#
_entry.id   AF-A0A6P0NAY7-F1
#
_cell.length_a   1.000
_cell.length_b   1.000
_cell.length_c   1.000
_cell.angle_alpha   90.00
_cell.angle_beta   90.00
_cell.angle_gamma   90.00
#
_symmetry.space_group_name_H-M   'P 1'
#
loop_
_entity.id
_entity.type
_entity.pdbx_description
1 polymer ?
#
loop_
_entity_poly.entity_id
_entity_poly.type
_entity_poly.pdbx_seq_one_letter_code
_entity_poly.pdbx_strand_id
1 'polypeptide(L)'
;IEKALSRFPVAIQIDADTRIIGSLPETIEVLPGITAGHQGNLIEHIQNYNPERLKPLKQIASKLDICLDKAIYIGESLFFVSRDGGKEKEFIKQWGMIGRYFELQGIHGGSGITLGLAAAKTGLTISRSSSWDRINEVKKHLDASHEKKQKTFWASLKRKLGYHYNFNRARVAALKDFEFYYR
;
A
#
# COMPACT_ATOMS: atom_id res chain seq x y z
N ILE A 1 -8.43 4.32 -5.38
CA ILE A 1 -7.93 5.69 -5.06
C ILE A 1 -8.05 6.64 -6.24
N GLU A 2 -7.38 6.41 -7.38
CA GLU A 2 -7.37 7.35 -8.54
C GLU A 2 -8.77 7.80 -8.98
N LYS A 3 -9.72 6.86 -9.15
CA LYS A 3 -11.08 7.21 -9.55
C LYS A 3 -11.80 8.10 -8.52
N ALA A 4 -11.58 7.87 -7.22
CA ALA A 4 -12.14 8.71 -6.17
C ALA A 4 -11.53 10.11 -6.24
N LEU A 5 -10.20 10.21 -6.40
CA LEU A 5 -9.50 11.48 -6.58
C LEU A 5 -9.90 12.21 -7.86
N SER A 6 -10.45 11.56 -8.88
CA SER A 6 -11.01 12.26 -10.05
C SER A 6 -12.30 13.04 -9.71
N ARG A 7 -12.99 12.70 -8.63
CA ARG A 7 -14.29 13.26 -8.23
C ARG A 7 -14.24 14.07 -6.93
N PHE A 8 -13.33 13.70 -6.03
CA PHE A 8 -13.23 14.26 -4.70
C PHE A 8 -11.80 14.75 -4.43
N PRO A 9 -11.62 15.75 -3.55
CA PRO A 9 -10.30 16.26 -3.18
C PRO A 9 -9.48 15.25 -2.37
N VAL A 10 -10.15 14.34 -1.67
CA VAL A 10 -9.53 13.30 -0.82
C VAL A 10 -10.16 11.94 -1.12
N ALA A 11 -9.33 10.91 -1.10
CA ALA A 11 -9.75 9.52 -1.09
C ALA A 11 -9.31 8.88 0.24
N ILE A 12 -10.28 8.33 0.98
CA ILE A 12 -10.04 7.58 2.21
C ILE A 12 -9.97 6.10 1.84
N GLN A 13 -8.85 5.45 2.14
CA GLN A 13 -8.70 4.01 2.07
C GLN A 13 -8.98 3.43 3.46
N ILE A 14 -9.83 2.40 3.52
CA ILE A 14 -10.03 1.57 4.70
C ILE A 14 -10.10 0.11 4.26
N ASP A 15 -9.59 -0.80 5.08
CA ASP A 15 -9.64 -2.23 4.75
C ASP A 15 -11.08 -2.75 4.73
N ALA A 16 -11.34 -3.70 3.84
CA ALA A 16 -12.69 -4.23 3.59
C ALA A 16 -13.22 -5.07 4.77
N ASP A 17 -12.34 -5.60 5.62
CA ASP A 17 -12.68 -6.27 6.87
C ASP A 17 -12.70 -5.30 8.06
N THR A 18 -13.04 -4.04 7.82
CA THR A 18 -13.29 -3.05 8.87
C THR A 18 -14.78 -2.76 9.01
N ARG A 19 -15.25 -2.67 10.26
CA ARG A 19 -16.60 -2.20 10.61
C ARG A 19 -16.54 -0.80 11.21
N ILE A 20 -17.39 0.11 10.75
CA ILE A 20 -17.61 1.40 11.40
C ILE A 20 -18.63 1.20 12.53
N ILE A 21 -18.25 1.52 13.76
CA ILE A 21 -19.02 1.27 15.00
C ILE A 21 -19.51 2.55 15.66
N GLY A 22 -19.29 3.71 15.04
CA GLY A 22 -19.71 5.01 15.54
C GLY A 22 -19.97 5.99 14.39
N SER A 23 -20.23 7.25 14.73
CA SER A 23 -20.47 8.30 13.74
C SER A 23 -19.16 8.74 13.10
N LEU A 24 -19.14 8.80 11.76
CA LEU A 24 -18.03 9.42 11.04
C LEU A 24 -18.03 10.94 11.29
N PRO A 25 -16.87 11.60 11.26
CA PRO A 25 -16.82 13.05 11.35
C PRO A 25 -17.55 13.69 10.15
N GLU A 26 -18.31 14.75 10.41
CA GLU A 26 -19.05 15.49 9.37
C GLU A 26 -18.11 16.24 8.40
N THR A 27 -16.92 16.58 8.89
CA THR A 27 -15.89 17.27 8.13
C THR A 27 -14.57 16.52 8.19
N ILE A 28 -13.81 16.58 7.10
CA ILE A 28 -12.49 15.98 6.98
C ILE A 28 -11.48 17.09 6.72
N GLU A 29 -10.45 17.13 7.53
CA GLU A 29 -9.26 17.94 7.34
C GLU A 29 -8.49 17.45 6.10
N VAL A 30 -8.36 18.33 5.10
CA VAL A 30 -7.68 18.03 3.84
C VAL A 30 -6.26 18.55 3.92
N LEU A 31 -5.32 17.66 4.23
CA LEU A 31 -3.88 17.95 4.16
C LEU A 31 -3.33 17.50 2.79
N PRO A 32 -2.39 18.24 2.19
CA PRO A 32 -1.71 17.78 0.97
C PRO A 32 -0.92 16.50 1.27
N GLY A 33 -0.84 15.60 0.29
CA GLY A 33 -0.10 14.35 0.43
C GLY A 33 -0.91 13.18 0.98
N ILE A 34 -0.30 12.44 1.90
CA ILE A 34 -0.87 11.25 2.53
C ILE A 34 -1.12 11.54 4.00
N THR A 35 -2.34 11.25 4.45
CA THR A 35 -2.68 11.28 5.87
C THR A 35 -2.68 9.87 6.44
N ALA A 36 -1.81 9.59 7.40
CA ALA A 36 -1.73 8.30 8.08
C ALA A 36 -1.36 8.47 9.55
N GLY A 37 -1.96 7.67 10.43
CA GLY A 37 -1.67 7.70 11.87
C GLY A 37 -0.68 6.64 12.33
N HIS A 38 -0.66 5.47 11.68
CA HIS A 38 0.36 4.46 11.91
C HIS A 38 1.52 4.69 10.95
N GLN A 39 2.62 5.22 11.47
CA GLN A 39 3.82 5.55 10.71
C GLN A 39 5.08 5.18 11.51
N GLY A 40 6.19 4.95 10.82
CA GLY A 40 7.48 4.66 11.44
C GLY A 40 8.62 4.63 10.44
N ASN A 41 9.84 4.42 10.94
CA ASN A 41 10.99 4.23 10.06
C ASN A 41 10.80 2.95 9.22
N LEU A 42 10.92 3.07 7.90
CA LEU A 42 10.63 1.96 7.00
C LEU A 42 11.64 0.81 7.10
N ILE A 43 12.93 1.14 7.30
CA ILE A 43 13.99 0.13 7.47
C ILE A 43 13.78 -0.63 8.78
N GLU A 44 13.54 0.09 9.87
CA GLU A 44 13.31 -0.49 11.19
C GLU A 44 12.10 -1.43 11.18
N HIS A 45 10.99 -1.00 10.58
CA HIS A 45 9.79 -1.84 10.43
C HIS A 45 10.13 -3.15 9.71
N ILE A 46 10.86 -3.09 8.59
CA ILE A 46 11.23 -4.28 7.84
C ILE A 46 12.16 -5.18 8.66
N GLN A 47 13.15 -4.62 9.36
CA GLN A 47 14.07 -5.39 10.19
C GLN A 47 13.35 -6.13 11.32
N ASN A 48 12.34 -5.51 11.92
CA ASN A 48 11.59 -6.10 13.04
C ASN A 48 10.61 -7.19 12.61
N TYR A 49 9.96 -7.05 11.46
CA TYR A 49 8.87 -7.94 11.05
C TYR A 49 9.21 -8.90 9.89
N ASN A 50 10.04 -8.47 8.94
CA ASN A 50 10.33 -9.20 7.70
C ASN A 50 11.75 -8.90 7.16
N PRO A 51 12.82 -9.22 7.92
CA PRO A 51 14.19 -8.85 7.55
C PRO A 51 14.64 -9.40 6.19
N GLU A 52 14.05 -10.51 5.73
CA GLU A 52 14.30 -11.10 4.42
C GLU A 52 13.95 -10.15 3.25
N ARG A 53 13.04 -9.20 3.47
CA ARG A 53 12.58 -8.23 2.46
C ARG A 53 13.51 -7.03 2.31
N LEU A 54 14.52 -6.90 3.18
CA LEU A 54 15.46 -5.78 3.14
C LEU A 54 16.29 -5.76 1.84
N LYS A 55 16.64 -6.93 1.29
CA LYS A 55 17.38 -7.01 0.03
C LYS A 55 16.55 -6.50 -1.17
N PRO A 56 15.34 -7.03 -1.45
CA PRO A 56 14.46 -6.48 -2.47
C PRO A 56 14.16 -4.98 -2.29
N LEU A 57 13.98 -4.53 -1.04
CA LEU A 57 13.78 -3.11 -0.72
C LEU A 57 14.96 -2.25 -1.20
N LYS A 58 16.20 -2.61 -0.83
CA LYS A 58 17.39 -1.85 -1.22
C LYS A 58 17.56 -1.83 -2.74
N GLN A 59 17.27 -2.93 -3.41
CA GLN A 59 17.33 -3.02 -4.88
C GLN A 59 16.34 -2.06 -5.55
N ILE A 60 15.06 -2.09 -5.14
CA ILE A 60 14.06 -1.20 -5.76
C ILE A 60 14.30 0.27 -5.40
N ALA A 61 14.75 0.56 -4.18
CA ALA A 61 15.09 1.92 -3.78
C ALA A 61 16.26 2.49 -4.60
N SER A 62 17.30 1.67 -4.84
CA SER A 62 18.41 2.07 -5.71
C SER A 62 17.95 2.31 -7.16
N LYS A 63 17.11 1.44 -7.72
CA LYS A 63 16.55 1.62 -9.08
C LYS A 63 15.75 2.90 -9.23
N LEU A 64 15.06 3.31 -8.16
CA LEU A 64 14.19 4.48 -8.15
C LEU A 64 14.86 5.72 -7.57
N ASP A 65 16.14 5.67 -7.22
CA ASP A 65 16.86 6.76 -6.57
C ASP A 65 16.10 7.30 -5.33
N ILE A 66 15.69 6.37 -4.46
CA ILE A 66 14.96 6.66 -3.22
C ILE A 66 15.95 6.65 -2.05
N CYS A 67 16.01 7.75 -1.32
CA CYS A 67 16.71 7.82 -0.04
C CYS A 67 15.90 7.09 1.05
N LEU A 68 16.28 5.83 1.34
CA LEU A 68 15.56 4.99 2.29
C LEU A 68 15.52 5.56 3.72
N ASP A 69 16.51 6.35 4.12
CA ASP A 69 16.56 6.98 5.44
C ASP A 69 15.42 7.99 5.65
N LYS A 70 14.84 8.50 4.56
CA LYS A 70 13.69 9.42 4.56
C LYS A 70 12.37 8.71 4.26
N ALA A 71 12.39 7.42 3.93
CA ALA A 71 11.19 6.66 3.63
C ALA A 71 10.48 6.25 4.93
N ILE A 72 9.17 6.49 4.96
CA ILE A 72 8.32 6.24 6.12
C ILE A 72 7.43 5.03 5.81
N TYR A 73 7.34 4.08 6.72
CA TYR A 73 6.35 3.02 6.64
C TYR A 73 4.95 3.61 6.90
N ILE A 74 3.95 3.23 6.11
CA ILE A 74 2.57 3.70 6.22
C ILE A 74 1.66 2.52 6.54
N GLY A 75 0.93 2.57 7.65
CA GLY A 75 -0.06 1.53 7.98
C GLY A 75 -1.18 1.46 6.95
N GLU A 76 -1.31 0.31 6.29
CA GLU A 76 -2.22 0.12 5.16
C GLU A 76 -3.71 0.04 5.51
N SER A 77 -4.05 -0.21 6.78
CA SER A 77 -5.44 -0.44 7.20
C SER A 77 -6.32 0.81 7.26
N LEU A 78 -5.72 2.00 7.24
CA LEU A 78 -6.40 3.29 7.13
C LEU A 78 -5.40 4.37 6.74
N PHE A 79 -5.60 4.99 5.58
CA PHE A 79 -4.86 6.19 5.17
C PHE A 79 -5.69 7.02 4.19
N PHE A 80 -5.39 8.31 4.09
CA PHE A 80 -6.03 9.21 3.12
C PHE A 80 -5.00 9.63 2.09
N VAL A 81 -5.44 9.83 0.86
CA VAL A 81 -4.66 10.48 -0.19
C VAL A 81 -5.43 11.71 -0.62
N SER A 82 -4.78 12.86 -0.65
CA SER A 82 -5.34 14.10 -1.15
C SER A 82 -4.76 14.44 -2.52
N ARG A 83 -5.48 15.26 -3.31
CA ARG A 83 -4.89 15.89 -4.49
C ARG A 83 -3.73 16.80 -4.05
N ASP A 84 -2.59 16.66 -4.71
CA ASP A 84 -1.39 17.44 -4.44
C ASP A 84 -0.68 17.80 -5.75
N GLY A 85 -1.33 18.63 -6.56
CA GLY A 85 -0.75 19.17 -7.79
C GLY A 85 -0.37 18.12 -8.85
N GLY A 86 -0.97 16.92 -8.82
CA GLY A 86 -0.67 15.83 -9.74
C GLY A 86 0.34 14.82 -9.18
N LYS A 87 1.03 15.12 -8.07
CA LYS A 87 1.91 14.17 -7.40
C LYS A 87 1.15 12.92 -6.94
N GLU A 88 -0.12 13.05 -6.57
CA GLU A 88 -0.97 11.94 -6.17
C GLU A 88 -1.15 10.89 -7.29
N LYS A 89 -1.15 11.33 -8.56
CA LYS A 89 -1.26 10.43 -9.71
C LYS A 89 0.03 9.66 -9.93
N GLU A 90 1.17 10.37 -9.89
CA GLU A 90 2.47 9.72 -9.99
C GLU A 90 2.69 8.76 -8.82
N PHE A 91 2.22 9.11 -7.62
CA PHE A 91 2.28 8.23 -6.46
C PHE A 91 1.53 6.93 -6.69
N ILE A 92 0.30 6.97 -7.22
CA ILE A 92 -0.48 5.77 -7.51
C ILE A 92 0.23 4.90 -8.56
N LYS A 93 0.83 5.52 -9.58
CA LYS A 93 1.62 4.82 -10.61
C LYS A 93 2.87 4.16 -10.01
N GLN A 94 3.65 4.89 -9.23
CA GLN A 94 4.84 4.39 -8.53
C GLN A 94 4.47 3.26 -7.57
N TRP A 95 3.39 3.42 -6.82
CA TRP A 95 2.89 2.39 -5.91
C TRP A 95 2.52 1.10 -6.63
N GLY A 96 1.82 1.18 -7.77
CA GLY A 96 1.51 0.02 -8.60
C GLY A 96 2.75 -0.66 -9.16
N MET A 97 3.73 0.13 -9.63
CA MET A 97 4.99 -0.37 -10.19
C MET A 97 5.86 -1.06 -9.12
N ILE A 98 6.02 -0.44 -7.96
CA ILE A 98 6.74 -1.00 -6.82
C ILE A 98 6.03 -2.27 -6.32
N GLY A 99 4.71 -2.24 -6.16
CA GLY A 99 3.92 -3.40 -5.78
C GLY A 99 4.12 -4.59 -6.73
N ARG A 100 4.15 -4.33 -8.04
CA ARG A 100 4.45 -5.34 -9.06
C ARG A 100 5.88 -5.88 -8.92
N TYR A 101 6.86 -5.03 -8.65
CA TYR A 101 8.24 -5.48 -8.39
C TYR A 101 8.29 -6.46 -7.22
N PHE A 102 7.70 -6.10 -6.08
CA PHE A 102 7.64 -6.99 -4.89
C PHE A 102 6.89 -8.29 -5.18
N GLU A 103 5.76 -8.23 -5.90
CA GLU A 103 5.00 -9.42 -6.32
C GLU A 103 5.89 -10.40 -7.10
N LEU A 104 6.68 -9.90 -8.06
CA LEU A 104 7.59 -10.72 -8.87
C LEU A 104 8.77 -11.30 -8.09
N GLN A 105 9.15 -10.67 -6.97
CA GLN A 105 10.11 -11.19 -6.00
C GLN A 105 9.48 -12.18 -5.00
N GLY A 106 8.19 -12.53 -5.18
CA GLY A 106 7.47 -13.47 -4.30
C GLY A 106 6.94 -12.83 -3.02
N ILE A 107 6.94 -11.50 -2.91
CA ILE A 107 6.46 -10.76 -1.75
C ILE A 107 5.03 -10.28 -2.03
N HIS A 108 4.06 -10.88 -1.34
CA HIS A 108 2.63 -10.69 -1.62
C HIS A 108 1.84 -9.94 -0.51
N GLY A 109 2.52 -9.39 0.50
CA GLY A 109 1.87 -8.68 1.61
C GLY A 109 2.76 -7.58 2.20
N GLY A 110 2.21 -6.75 3.09
CA GLY A 110 2.91 -5.59 3.67
C GLY A 110 2.95 -4.41 2.71
N SER A 111 1.77 -3.96 2.24
CA SER A 111 1.64 -2.89 1.27
C SER A 111 2.13 -1.54 1.81
N GLY A 112 2.20 -1.37 3.14
CA GLY A 112 2.72 -0.18 3.80
C GLY A 112 4.15 0.18 3.43
N ILE A 113 4.98 -0.81 3.12
CA ILE A 113 6.34 -0.59 2.60
C ILE A 113 6.28 0.05 1.21
N THR A 114 5.44 -0.50 0.34
CA THR A 114 5.31 -0.01 -1.05
C THR A 114 4.68 1.38 -1.12
N LEU A 115 3.74 1.68 -0.21
CA LEU A 115 3.17 3.01 -0.02
C LEU A 115 4.26 4.02 0.38
N GLY A 116 5.07 3.68 1.39
CA GLY A 116 6.17 4.51 1.85
C GLY A 116 7.20 4.84 0.78
N LEU A 117 7.62 3.85 -0.01
CA LEU A 117 8.53 4.05 -1.13
C LEU A 117 7.93 4.93 -2.23
N ALA A 118 6.66 4.73 -2.57
CA ALA A 118 5.98 5.54 -3.58
C ALA A 118 5.85 7.00 -3.14
N ALA A 119 5.55 7.24 -1.86
CA ALA A 119 5.48 8.57 -1.29
C ALA A 119 6.85 9.27 -1.30
N ALA A 120 7.91 8.55 -0.89
CA ALA A 120 9.27 9.05 -0.92
C ALA A 120 9.73 9.38 -2.35
N LYS A 121 9.40 8.53 -3.34
CA LYS A 121 9.75 8.77 -4.75
C LYS A 121 9.08 10.02 -5.32
N THR A 122 7.87 10.31 -4.88
CA THR A 122 7.06 11.41 -5.43
C THR A 122 7.16 12.71 -4.62
N GLY A 123 7.85 12.67 -3.48
CA GLY A 123 7.95 13.81 -2.59
C GLY A 123 6.58 14.22 -2.03
N LEU A 124 5.69 13.24 -1.80
CA LEU A 124 4.46 13.47 -1.05
C LEU A 124 4.78 13.52 0.44
N THR A 125 4.26 14.55 1.10
CA THR A 125 4.31 14.65 2.55
C THR A 125 3.42 13.59 3.17
N ILE A 126 3.88 12.99 4.26
CA ILE A 126 3.09 12.09 5.10
C ILE A 126 2.82 12.83 6.41
N SER A 127 1.56 12.90 6.83
CA SER A 127 1.15 13.64 8.02
C SER A 127 0.07 12.89 8.78
N ARG A 128 -0.05 13.18 10.08
CA ARG A 128 -1.20 12.75 10.88
C ARG A 128 -2.19 13.91 10.98
N SER A 129 -3.48 13.61 11.05
CA SER A 129 -4.54 14.62 11.20
C SER A 129 -5.55 14.19 12.24
N SER A 130 -6.25 15.18 12.80
CA SER A 130 -7.38 14.96 13.71
C SER A 130 -8.49 14.12 13.07
N SER A 131 -8.70 14.28 11.77
CA SER A 131 -9.72 13.54 11.01
C SER A 131 -9.37 12.06 10.87
N TRP A 132 -8.08 11.74 10.74
CA TRP A 132 -7.62 10.36 10.76
C TRP A 132 -7.87 9.72 12.12
N ASP A 133 -7.54 10.42 13.20
CA ASP A 133 -7.73 9.92 14.57
C ASP A 133 -9.20 9.60 14.85
N ARG A 134 -10.12 10.51 14.49
CA ARG A 134 -11.57 10.32 14.67
C ARG A 134 -12.11 9.13 13.87
N ILE A 135 -11.64 8.92 12.64
CA ILE A 135 -12.04 7.74 11.85
C ILE A 135 -11.46 6.46 12.47
N ASN A 136 -10.23 6.52 12.96
CA ASN A 136 -9.58 5.39 13.61
C ASN A 136 -10.28 4.97 14.92
N GLU A 137 -10.81 5.91 15.69
CA GLU A 137 -11.55 5.65 16.93
C GLU A 137 -12.88 4.91 16.70
N VAL A 138 -13.56 5.20 15.58
CA VAL A 138 -14.85 4.59 15.25
C VAL A 138 -14.73 3.38 14.33
N LYS A 139 -13.51 2.96 13.98
CA LYS A 139 -13.28 1.75 13.19
C LYS A 139 -12.94 0.57 14.09
N LYS A 140 -13.48 -0.60 13.74
CA LYS A 140 -13.12 -1.89 14.33
C LYS A 140 -12.64 -2.82 13.23
N HIS A 141 -11.34 -3.11 13.21
CA HIS A 141 -10.78 -4.13 12.33
C HIS A 141 -11.30 -5.51 12.78
N LEU A 142 -11.73 -6.33 11.83
CA LEU A 142 -12.32 -7.66 12.11
C LEU A 142 -11.28 -8.77 12.03
N ASP A 143 -10.05 -8.48 11.58
CA ASP A 143 -8.94 -9.42 11.50
C ASP A 143 -9.34 -10.72 10.77
N ALA A 144 -10.13 -10.57 9.70
CA ALA A 144 -10.79 -11.69 9.03
C ALA A 144 -9.80 -12.69 8.42
N SER A 145 -8.55 -12.26 8.23
CA SER A 145 -7.42 -13.10 7.81
C SER A 145 -7.09 -14.21 8.82
N HIS A 146 -7.43 -14.04 10.10
CA HIS A 146 -7.20 -15.02 11.16
C HIS A 146 -8.32 -16.07 11.27
N GLU A 147 -9.46 -15.86 10.61
CA GLU A 147 -10.55 -16.84 10.59
C GLU A 147 -10.24 -18.02 9.66
N LYS A 148 -10.04 -19.22 10.23
CA LYS A 148 -9.87 -20.46 9.47
C LYS A 148 -11.22 -20.92 8.90
N LYS A 149 -11.59 -20.45 7.70
CA LYS A 149 -12.71 -21.02 6.95
C LYS A 149 -12.30 -22.34 6.29
N GLN A 150 -13.11 -23.38 6.50
CA GLN A 150 -12.93 -24.66 5.80
C GLN A 150 -13.17 -24.44 4.30
N LYS A 151 -12.15 -24.74 3.49
CA LYS A 151 -12.20 -24.52 2.04
C LYS A 151 -12.45 -25.84 1.33
N THR A 152 -13.43 -25.86 0.41
CA THR A 152 -13.64 -27.02 -0.45
C THR A 152 -12.46 -27.22 -1.39
N PHE A 153 -12.25 -28.46 -1.84
CA PHE A 153 -11.19 -28.80 -2.81
C PHE A 153 -11.26 -27.91 -4.06
N TRP A 154 -12.45 -27.76 -4.65
CA TRP A 154 -12.68 -26.94 -5.84
C TRP A 154 -12.37 -25.45 -5.61
N ALA A 155 -12.73 -24.91 -4.44
CA ALA A 155 -12.39 -23.53 -4.10
C ALA A 155 -10.87 -23.33 -3.97
N SER A 156 -10.16 -24.32 -3.41
CA SER A 156 -8.70 -24.31 -3.32
C SER A 156 -8.05 -24.37 -4.70
N LEU A 157 -8.51 -25.28 -5.56
CA LEU A 157 -7.99 -25.45 -6.92
C LEU A 157 -8.22 -24.19 -7.76
N LYS A 158 -9.43 -23.63 -7.74
CA LYS A 158 -9.77 -22.38 -8.44
C LYS A 158 -8.87 -21.22 -7.99
N ARG A 159 -8.62 -21.10 -6.69
CA ARG A 159 -7.72 -20.06 -6.15
C ARG A 159 -6.28 -20.27 -6.66
N LYS A 160 -5.77 -21.50 -6.63
CA LYS A 160 -4.40 -21.81 -7.07
C LYS A 160 -4.22 -21.53 -8.57
N LEU A 161 -5.17 -21.96 -9.40
CA LEU A 161 -5.15 -21.67 -10.84
C LEU A 161 -5.23 -20.17 -11.11
N GLY A 162 -6.15 -19.46 -10.45
CA GLY A 162 -6.30 -18.01 -10.57
C GLY A 162 -5.03 -17.26 -10.16
N TYR A 163 -4.38 -17.68 -9.06
CA TYR A 163 -3.10 -17.14 -8.63
C TYR A 163 -2.03 -17.31 -9.72
N HIS A 164 -1.78 -18.54 -10.20
CA HIS A 164 -0.74 -18.78 -11.20
C HIS A 164 -1.05 -18.09 -12.53
N TYR A 165 -2.31 -18.03 -12.94
CA TYR A 165 -2.73 -17.28 -14.12
C TYR A 165 -2.41 -15.79 -13.98
N ASN A 166 -2.83 -15.16 -12.87
CA ASN A 166 -2.57 -13.74 -12.63
C ASN A 166 -1.08 -13.44 -12.52
N PHE A 167 -0.33 -14.30 -11.83
CA PHE A 167 1.11 -14.16 -11.67
C PHE A 167 1.85 -14.32 -13.01
N ASN A 168 1.51 -15.32 -13.82
CA ASN A 168 2.11 -15.48 -15.14
C ASN A 168 1.77 -14.33 -16.09
N ARG A 169 0.52 -13.84 -16.05
CA ARG A 169 0.12 -12.63 -16.77
C ARG A 169 0.94 -11.41 -16.32
N ALA A 170 1.19 -11.28 -15.02
CA ALA A 170 2.03 -10.23 -14.46
C ALA A 170 3.48 -10.33 -14.96
N ARG A 171 4.06 -11.54 -15.01
CA ARG A 171 5.41 -11.80 -15.56
C ARG A 171 5.49 -11.40 -17.03
N VAL A 172 4.56 -11.86 -17.86
CA VAL A 172 4.53 -11.51 -19.29
C VAL A 172 4.42 -10.00 -19.50
N ALA A 173 3.58 -9.32 -18.72
CA ALA A 173 3.48 -7.86 -18.78
C ALA A 173 4.79 -7.16 -18.37
N ALA A 174 5.47 -7.68 -17.35
CA ALA A 174 6.74 -7.14 -16.85
C ALA A 174 7.91 -7.32 -17.82
N LEU A 175 7.84 -8.26 -18.77
CA LEU A 175 8.87 -8.39 -19.82
C LEU A 175 9.00 -7.15 -20.71
N LYS A 176 7.98 -6.28 -20.74
CA LYS A 176 8.06 -4.98 -21.45
C LYS A 176 9.07 -4.02 -20.82
N ASP A 177 9.41 -4.22 -19.55
CA ASP A 177 10.39 -3.44 -18.81
C ASP A 177 11.31 -4.39 -18.02
N PHE A 178 11.98 -5.26 -18.76
CA PHE A 178 12.76 -6.37 -18.21
C PHE A 178 13.88 -5.88 -17.27
N GLU A 179 14.56 -4.80 -17.65
CA GLU A 179 15.66 -4.22 -16.89
C GLU A 179 15.21 -3.70 -15.52
N PHE A 180 13.99 -3.14 -15.43
CA PHE A 180 13.45 -2.69 -14.15
C PHE A 180 13.04 -3.87 -13.25
N TYR A 181 12.31 -4.84 -13.79
CA TYR A 181 11.68 -5.89 -12.98
C TYR A 181 12.55 -7.12 -12.69
N TYR A 182 13.56 -7.42 -13.52
CA TYR A 182 14.33 -8.67 -13.44
C TYR A 182 15.84 -8.50 -13.31
N ARG A 183 16.40 -7.38 -13.73
CA ARG A 183 17.80 -6.99 -13.44
C ARG A 183 17.80 -5.95 -12.34
#